data_AF-A0A975N2B7-F1
#
_entry.id   AF-A0A975N2B7-F1
#
_cell.length_a   1.000
_cell.length_b   1.000
_cell.length_c   1.000
_cell.angle_alpha   90.00
_cell.angle_beta   90.00
_cell.angle_gamma   90.00
#
_symmetry.space_group_name_H-M   'P 1'
#
loop_
_entity.id
_entity.type
_entity.pdbx_description
1 polymer ?
#
loop_
_entity_poly.entity_id
_entity_poly.type
_entity_poly.pdbx_seq_one_letter_code
_entity_poly.pdbx_strand_id
1 'polypeptide(L)'
;MVPAGFVLMWSSGFVGAALGARSGGVLTLLMWRFLVAALLVLTWFVLKKRRLSGRDVAVHAGIGVLSQGVYLLGVTLAIEFGVPTGTAALIAALQPIAAAALGGIVLGERTTRAQWLGLAIGLGGVALVVGGDLTGGDAPAAAFALPVLGMLGLVAATLLERRVKTEVPLGDALVVQCATSAVLFSGIAFATGTAAPPLDGSFWFAVAWVVVLSTFGGYGFYWLSIARGSVTKTSSLLYLTPPTTMLAGYLLFSERPTVLSLLGLAVCAGAVALVHSGASLRSARPFRAPADAQHGRGRLGLAVLLAARLGRRLGVDAGHPRTRGHQPGDTGVALELRDPARIGDGGPDHPALRCAGPAGRHEERDLAADQRSVPFGHLRRQGQRRVRIAHLDRVERDRQRVTCGASGDPERHHDERGRREEGGGE
;
A
#
# COMPACT_ATOMS: atom_id res chain seq x y z
N MET A 1 -9.33 -4.63 -11.95
CA MET A 1 -9.18 -3.17 -12.13
C MET A 1 -7.94 -2.61 -11.44
N VAL A 2 -7.73 -2.79 -10.12
CA VAL A 2 -6.55 -2.23 -9.41
C VAL A 2 -5.17 -2.61 -10.00
N PRO A 3 -4.92 -3.87 -10.41
CA PRO A 3 -3.62 -4.25 -10.98
C PRO A 3 -3.29 -3.55 -12.32
N ALA A 4 -4.25 -3.51 -13.24
CA ALA A 4 -4.08 -2.85 -14.53
C ALA A 4 -3.95 -1.33 -14.37
N GLY A 5 -4.73 -0.73 -13.46
CA GLY A 5 -4.62 0.68 -13.11
C GLY A 5 -3.22 1.03 -12.60
N PHE A 6 -2.64 0.21 -11.71
CA PHE A 6 -1.27 0.41 -11.24
C PHE A 6 -0.24 0.40 -12.39
N VAL A 7 -0.28 -0.62 -13.25
CA VAL A 7 0.67 -0.73 -14.38
C VAL A 7 0.57 0.47 -15.30
N LEU A 8 -0.65 0.86 -15.69
CA LEU A 8 -0.86 2.02 -16.58
C LEU A 8 -0.37 3.31 -15.94
N MET A 9 -0.71 3.56 -14.67
CA MET A 9 -0.29 4.77 -13.95
C MET A 9 1.22 4.81 -13.73
N TRP A 10 1.85 3.67 -13.46
CA TRP A 10 3.30 3.57 -13.32
C TRP A 10 4.02 3.78 -14.65
N SER A 11 3.62 3.05 -15.71
CA SER A 11 4.15 3.21 -17.07
C SER A 11 3.97 4.62 -17.62
N SER A 12 2.89 5.31 -17.26
CA SER A 12 2.63 6.69 -17.69
C SER A 12 3.75 7.66 -17.32
N GLY A 13 4.58 7.34 -16.31
CA GLY A 13 5.72 8.17 -15.93
C GLY A 13 6.79 8.26 -17.02
N PHE A 14 7.05 7.17 -17.75
CA PHE A 14 7.99 7.16 -18.88
C PHE A 14 7.43 7.93 -20.07
N VAL A 15 6.13 7.81 -20.31
CA VAL A 15 5.42 8.61 -21.33
C VAL A 15 5.51 10.10 -21.00
N GLY A 16 5.24 10.47 -19.76
CA GLY A 16 5.33 11.86 -19.31
C GLY A 16 6.77 12.39 -19.34
N ALA A 17 7.77 11.56 -19.08
CA ALA A 17 9.18 11.92 -19.25
C ALA A 17 9.50 12.28 -20.70
N ALA A 18 9.06 11.48 -21.67
CA ALA A 18 9.23 11.79 -23.10
C ALA A 18 8.45 13.04 -23.53
N LEU A 19 7.22 13.23 -23.04
CA LEU A 19 6.45 14.46 -23.30
C LEU A 19 7.19 15.70 -22.77
N GLY A 20 7.74 15.64 -21.55
CA GLY A 20 8.47 16.74 -20.96
C GLY A 20 9.81 17.02 -21.63
N ALA A 21 10.56 15.97 -21.98
CA ALA A 21 11.81 16.10 -22.74
C ALA A 21 11.60 16.85 -24.06
N ARG A 22 10.50 16.59 -24.76
CA ARG A 22 10.16 17.22 -26.05
C ARG A 22 9.60 18.63 -25.94
N SER A 23 9.04 19.02 -24.79
CA SER A 23 8.32 20.29 -24.63
C SER A 23 9.10 21.37 -23.88
N GLY A 24 9.98 21.00 -22.93
CA GLY A 24 10.70 21.98 -22.11
C GLY A 24 11.96 21.51 -21.40
N GLY A 25 12.45 20.30 -21.69
CA GLY A 25 13.60 19.70 -21.01
C GLY A 25 13.23 19.04 -19.67
N VAL A 26 13.96 18.00 -19.27
CA VAL A 26 13.56 17.17 -18.13
C VAL A 26 13.85 17.84 -16.79
N LEU A 27 14.86 18.70 -16.69
CA LEU A 27 15.15 19.43 -15.46
C LEU A 27 14.00 20.38 -15.10
N THR A 28 13.51 21.13 -16.09
CA THR A 28 12.35 22.02 -15.97
C THR A 28 11.09 21.23 -15.64
N LEU A 29 10.85 20.10 -16.33
CA LEU A 29 9.73 19.20 -16.03
C LEU A 29 9.78 18.69 -14.58
N LEU A 30 10.93 18.20 -14.12
CA LEU A 30 11.09 17.63 -12.79
C LEU A 30 10.90 18.70 -11.70
N MET A 31 11.47 19.90 -11.90
CA MET A 31 11.25 21.02 -11.00
C MET A 31 9.77 21.33 -10.86
N TRP A 32 9.06 21.58 -11.97
CA TRP A 32 7.64 21.94 -11.94
C TRP A 32 6.74 20.79 -11.46
N ARG A 33 7.06 19.54 -11.84
CA ARG A 33 6.39 18.35 -11.29
C ARG A 33 6.41 18.35 -9.77
N PHE A 34 7.59 18.55 -9.18
CA PHE A 34 7.73 18.46 -7.73
C PHE A 34 7.30 19.72 -7.00
N LEU A 35 7.40 20.91 -7.58
CA LEU A 35 6.79 22.13 -7.00
C LEU A 35 5.27 21.98 -6.88
N VAL A 36 4.60 21.53 -7.95
CA VAL A 36 3.14 21.32 -7.95
C VAL A 36 2.77 20.18 -7.00
N ALA A 37 3.45 19.04 -7.08
CA ALA A 37 3.17 17.90 -6.20
C ALA A 37 3.39 18.25 -4.72
N ALA A 38 4.51 18.91 -4.39
CA ALA A 38 4.84 19.35 -3.03
C ALA A 38 3.79 20.34 -2.50
N LEU A 39 3.36 21.32 -3.30
CA LEU A 39 2.32 22.27 -2.91
C LEU A 39 1.02 21.56 -2.52
N LEU A 40 0.58 20.59 -3.32
CA LEU A 40 -0.65 19.84 -3.07
C LEU A 40 -0.57 18.99 -1.78
N VAL A 41 0.51 18.22 -1.61
CA VAL A 41 0.65 17.36 -0.42
C VAL A 41 0.94 18.17 0.84
N LEU A 42 1.71 19.26 0.75
CA LEU A 42 2.00 20.14 1.88
C LEU A 42 0.74 20.85 2.37
N THR A 43 -0.13 21.30 1.45
CA THR A 43 -1.44 21.87 1.79
C THR A 43 -2.26 20.86 2.61
N TRP A 44 -2.33 19.61 2.17
CA TRP A 44 -3.00 18.54 2.93
C TRP A 44 -2.37 18.32 4.31
N PHE A 45 -1.04 18.28 4.40
CA PHE A 45 -0.30 18.03 5.64
C PHE A 45 -0.55 19.13 6.70
N VAL A 46 -0.49 20.40 6.28
CA VAL A 46 -0.75 21.56 7.16
C VAL A 46 -2.21 21.56 7.64
N LEU A 47 -3.17 21.31 6.74
CA LEU A 47 -4.59 21.24 7.10
C LEU A 47 -4.91 20.12 8.10
N LYS A 48 -4.17 19.00 8.04
CA LYS A 48 -4.31 17.89 8.99
C LYS A 48 -3.50 18.07 10.28
N LYS A 49 -2.76 19.18 10.44
CA LYS A 49 -1.93 19.50 11.62
C LYS A 49 -1.01 18.33 12.02
N ARG A 50 -0.46 17.63 11.03
CA ARG A 50 0.44 16.50 11.24
C ARG A 50 1.78 16.98 11.77
N ARG A 51 2.48 16.10 12.50
CA ARG A 51 3.83 16.36 13.00
C ARG A 51 4.68 15.12 12.75
N LEU A 52 5.89 15.33 12.26
CA LEU A 52 6.89 14.29 12.03
C LEU A 52 8.10 14.57 12.92
N SER A 53 8.77 13.51 13.38
CA SER A 53 10.02 13.67 14.10
C SER A 53 11.13 14.13 13.14
N GLY A 54 12.14 14.84 13.64
CA GLY A 54 13.28 15.26 12.81
C GLY A 54 14.02 14.06 12.19
N ARG A 55 14.04 12.92 12.88
CA ARG A 55 14.59 11.66 12.37
C ARG A 55 13.78 11.14 11.17
N ASP A 56 12.46 11.13 11.26
CA ASP A 56 11.59 10.67 10.17
C ASP A 56 11.73 11.58 8.95
N VAL A 57 11.82 12.88 9.16
CA VAL A 57 12.09 13.86 8.09
C VAL A 57 13.44 13.56 7.42
N ALA A 58 14.51 13.38 8.19
CA ALA A 58 15.83 13.09 7.62
C ALA A 58 15.86 11.78 6.82
N VAL A 59 15.23 10.72 7.33
CA VAL A 59 15.15 9.42 6.66
C VAL A 59 14.35 9.52 5.36
N HIS A 60 13.17 10.13 5.40
CA HIS A 60 12.34 10.26 4.21
C HIS A 60 12.86 11.28 3.20
N ALA A 61 13.63 12.29 3.64
CA ALA A 61 14.38 13.15 2.74
C ALA A 61 15.44 12.35 1.98
N GLY A 62 16.22 11.50 2.66
CA GLY A 62 17.18 10.61 2.01
C GLY A 62 16.52 9.61 1.04
N ILE A 63 15.39 9.02 1.43
CA ILE A 63 14.59 8.16 0.55
C ILE A 63 14.12 8.95 -0.67
N GLY A 64 13.64 10.19 -0.52
CA GLY A 64 13.19 11.05 -1.62
C GLY A 64 14.32 11.43 -2.57
N VAL A 65 15.51 11.78 -2.07
CA VAL A 65 16.69 12.04 -2.91
C VAL A 65 17.04 10.81 -3.76
N LEU A 66 16.98 9.61 -3.20
CA LEU A 66 17.30 8.39 -3.94
C LEU A 66 16.18 7.96 -4.91
N SER A 67 14.93 7.94 -4.45
CA SER A 67 13.78 7.40 -5.18
C SER A 67 13.13 8.36 -6.16
N GLN A 68 13.25 9.67 -5.92
CA GLN A 68 12.68 10.72 -6.76
C GLN A 68 13.77 11.59 -7.38
N GLY A 69 14.87 11.84 -6.67
CA GLY A 69 16.04 12.53 -7.22
C GLY A 69 16.79 11.67 -8.23
N VAL A 70 17.64 10.76 -7.72
CA VAL A 70 18.54 9.92 -8.53
C VAL A 70 17.78 9.07 -9.54
N TYR A 71 16.71 8.39 -9.12
CA TYR A 71 15.91 7.55 -10.01
C TYR A 71 15.30 8.32 -11.18
N LEU A 72 14.49 9.36 -10.90
CA LEU A 72 13.79 10.06 -11.97
C LEU A 72 14.76 10.87 -12.82
N LEU A 73 15.78 11.49 -12.23
CA LEU A 73 16.79 12.21 -13.00
C LEU A 73 17.51 11.28 -13.98
N GLY A 74 17.96 10.10 -13.52
CA GLY A 74 18.63 9.12 -14.37
C GLY A 74 17.75 8.60 -15.50
N VAL A 75 16.50 8.23 -15.20
CA VAL A 75 15.56 7.73 -16.21
C VAL A 75 15.18 8.82 -17.22
N THR A 76 14.85 10.03 -16.75
CA THR A 76 14.37 11.10 -17.62
C THR A 76 15.49 11.69 -18.47
N LEU A 77 16.69 11.90 -17.93
CA LEU A 77 17.83 12.35 -18.74
C LEU A 77 18.20 11.34 -19.82
N ALA A 78 18.10 10.04 -19.55
CA ALA A 78 18.33 9.03 -20.58
C ALA A 78 17.37 9.21 -21.76
N ILE A 79 16.09 9.42 -21.45
CA ILE A 79 15.04 9.66 -22.45
C ILE A 79 15.29 10.98 -23.19
N GLU A 80 15.73 12.03 -22.50
CA GLU A 80 16.11 13.30 -23.14
C GLU A 80 17.31 13.13 -24.09
N PHE A 81 18.28 12.29 -23.72
CA PHE A 81 19.40 11.91 -24.60
C PHE A 81 19.03 10.87 -25.67
N GLY A 82 17.74 10.58 -25.86
CA GLY A 82 17.24 9.76 -26.96
C GLY A 82 17.13 8.27 -26.68
N VAL A 83 17.38 7.81 -25.44
CA VAL A 83 17.14 6.40 -25.09
C VAL A 83 15.63 6.12 -25.21
N PRO A 84 15.20 5.08 -25.95
CA PRO A 84 13.78 4.76 -26.10
C PRO A 84 13.10 4.56 -24.74
N THR A 85 11.86 5.06 -24.62
CA THR A 85 11.11 5.02 -23.35
C THR A 85 10.91 3.60 -22.83
N GLY A 86 10.67 2.66 -23.76
CA GLY A 86 10.55 1.24 -23.48
C GLY A 86 11.81 0.62 -22.89
N THR A 87 12.99 1.00 -23.39
CA THR A 87 14.29 0.51 -22.92
C THR A 87 14.62 1.07 -21.54
N ALA A 88 14.39 2.36 -21.31
CA ALA A 88 14.52 2.96 -19.99
C ALA A 88 13.60 2.28 -18.96
N ALA A 89 12.36 1.95 -19.37
CA ALA A 89 11.41 1.20 -18.53
C ALA A 89 11.87 -0.24 -18.26
N LEU A 90 12.45 -0.93 -19.25
CA LEU A 90 12.98 -2.28 -19.08
C LEU A 90 14.12 -2.33 -18.06
N ILE A 91 15.07 -1.39 -18.17
CA ILE A 91 16.18 -1.26 -17.22
C ILE A 91 15.63 -0.99 -15.81
N ALA A 92 14.72 -0.03 -15.67
CA ALA A 92 14.09 0.29 -14.39
C ALA A 92 13.33 -0.92 -13.80
N ALA A 93 12.67 -1.73 -14.63
CA ALA A 93 11.92 -2.89 -14.18
C ALA A 93 12.80 -4.03 -13.62
N LEU A 94 14.12 -4.02 -13.82
CA LEU A 94 15.03 -4.96 -13.14
C LEU A 94 15.15 -4.71 -11.64
N GLN A 95 14.67 -3.57 -11.14
CA GLN A 95 14.74 -3.16 -9.74
C GLN A 95 14.37 -4.29 -8.74
N PRO A 96 13.27 -5.05 -8.89
CA PRO A 96 12.89 -6.02 -7.86
C PRO A 96 13.87 -7.20 -7.77
N ILE A 97 14.42 -7.65 -8.90
CA ILE A 97 15.48 -8.68 -8.90
C ILE A 97 16.76 -8.12 -8.26
N ALA A 98 17.16 -6.90 -8.64
CA ALA A 98 18.33 -6.24 -8.06
C ALA A 98 18.18 -6.02 -6.55
N ALA A 99 17.03 -5.53 -6.09
CA ALA A 99 16.72 -5.35 -4.68
C ALA A 99 16.71 -6.67 -3.91
N ALA A 100 16.22 -7.76 -4.51
CA ALA A 100 16.23 -9.08 -3.89
C ALA A 100 17.66 -9.64 -3.76
N ALA A 101 18.50 -9.48 -4.78
CA ALA A 101 19.89 -9.94 -4.75
C ALA A 101 20.76 -9.10 -3.79
N LEU A 102 20.63 -7.77 -3.83
CA LEU A 102 21.39 -6.85 -2.98
C LEU A 102 20.87 -6.82 -1.53
N GLY A 103 19.61 -7.17 -1.31
CA GLY A 103 19.02 -7.30 0.02
C GLY A 103 19.76 -8.28 0.92
N GLY A 104 20.31 -9.37 0.37
CA GLY A 104 21.12 -10.28 1.18
C GLY A 104 22.42 -9.69 1.69
N ILE A 105 23.04 -8.80 0.91
CA ILE A 105 24.29 -8.12 1.29
C ILE A 105 24.00 -7.03 2.32
N VAL A 106 22.99 -6.20 2.07
CA VAL A 106 22.72 -5.01 2.88
C VAL A 106 21.92 -5.32 4.16
N LEU A 107 20.98 -6.26 4.08
CA LEU A 107 20.05 -6.59 5.17
C LEU A 107 20.40 -7.92 5.86
N GLY A 108 21.42 -8.65 5.38
CA GLY A 108 21.78 -9.97 5.91
C GLY A 108 20.77 -11.08 5.58
N GLU A 109 19.90 -10.86 4.59
CA GLU A 109 18.88 -11.82 4.18
C GLU A 109 19.46 -12.97 3.36
N ARG A 110 18.80 -14.13 3.38
CA ARG A 110 19.23 -15.27 2.56
C ARG A 110 18.91 -15.02 1.08
N THR A 111 19.95 -14.77 0.29
CA THR A 111 19.83 -14.70 -1.17
C THR A 111 19.99 -16.08 -1.80
N THR A 112 19.03 -16.46 -2.64
CA THR A 112 19.02 -17.74 -3.34
C THR A 112 19.84 -17.67 -4.64
N ARG A 113 20.41 -18.81 -5.08
CA ARG A 113 21.08 -18.90 -6.39
C ARG A 113 20.16 -18.48 -7.55
N ALA A 114 18.85 -18.72 -7.43
CA ALA A 114 17.87 -18.31 -8.42
C ALA A 114 17.78 -16.77 -8.57
N GLN A 115 17.93 -16.01 -7.48
CA GLN A 115 17.92 -14.54 -7.52
C GLN A 115 19.16 -13.99 -8.25
N TRP A 116 20.35 -14.54 -7.97
CA TRP A 116 21.58 -14.17 -8.69
C TRP A 116 21.53 -14.55 -10.16
N LEU A 117 21.06 -15.77 -10.48
CA LEU A 117 20.91 -16.21 -11.85
C LEU A 117 19.86 -15.38 -12.60
N GLY A 118 18.73 -15.08 -11.96
CA GLY A 118 17.72 -14.16 -12.51
C GLY A 118 18.28 -12.76 -12.76
N LEU A 119 19.13 -12.23 -11.87
CA LEU A 119 19.78 -10.95 -12.11
C LEU A 119 20.71 -11.01 -13.32
N ALA A 120 21.54 -12.05 -13.43
CA ALA A 120 22.45 -12.23 -14.56
C ALA A 120 21.69 -12.37 -15.91
N ILE A 121 20.63 -13.18 -15.94
CA ILE A 121 19.79 -13.35 -17.15
C ILE A 121 19.09 -12.04 -17.50
N GLY A 122 18.53 -11.34 -16.50
CA GLY A 122 17.88 -10.04 -16.71
C GLY A 122 18.83 -8.98 -17.26
N LEU A 123 20.06 -8.91 -16.74
CA LEU A 123 21.11 -8.05 -17.28
C LEU A 123 21.50 -8.43 -18.71
N GLY A 124 21.56 -9.73 -19.03
CA GLY A 124 21.76 -10.20 -20.39
C GLY A 124 20.63 -9.78 -21.33
N GLY A 125 19.37 -9.88 -20.89
CA GLY A 125 18.22 -9.40 -21.65
C GLY A 125 18.27 -7.90 -21.91
N VAL A 126 18.64 -7.10 -20.91
CA VAL A 126 18.86 -5.65 -21.07
C VAL A 126 20.00 -5.38 -22.04
N ALA A 127 21.13 -6.09 -21.95
CA ALA A 127 22.26 -5.92 -22.86
C ALA A 127 21.87 -6.21 -24.33
N LEU A 128 20.99 -7.19 -24.57
CA LEU A 128 20.44 -7.44 -25.91
C LEU A 128 19.62 -6.25 -26.42
N VAL A 129 18.72 -5.70 -25.59
CA VAL A 129 17.91 -4.53 -25.96
C VAL A 129 18.79 -3.32 -26.25
N VAL A 130 19.73 -3.02 -25.35
CA VAL A 130 20.68 -1.90 -25.51
C VAL A 130 21.54 -2.09 -26.76
N GLY A 131 22.02 -3.30 -27.05
CA GLY A 131 22.77 -3.58 -28.28
C GLY A 131 21.96 -3.30 -29.56
N GLY A 132 20.66 -3.62 -29.56
CA GLY A 132 19.77 -3.23 -30.64
C GLY A 132 19.61 -1.72 -30.77
N ASP A 133 19.39 -1.04 -29.66
CA ASP A 133 19.20 0.43 -29.66
C ASP A 133 20.48 1.17 -30.06
N LEU A 134 21.66 0.67 -29.71
CA LEU A 134 22.96 1.27 -30.10
C LEU A 134 23.28 1.14 -31.59
N THR A 135 22.69 0.16 -32.28
CA THR A 135 22.92 -0.04 -33.72
C THR A 135 21.89 0.67 -34.59
N GLY A 136 20.71 0.99 -34.04
CA GLY A 136 19.59 1.59 -34.77
C GLY A 136 19.10 2.94 -34.24
N GLY A 137 19.70 3.49 -33.18
CA GLY A 137 19.25 4.72 -32.54
C GLY A 137 20.36 5.77 -32.39
N ASP A 138 19.96 6.99 -32.05
CA ASP A 138 20.84 8.17 -31.97
C ASP A 138 21.39 8.43 -30.56
N ALA A 139 20.96 7.66 -29.57
CA ALA A 139 21.35 7.86 -28.18
C ALA A 139 22.82 7.48 -27.94
N PRO A 140 23.62 8.33 -27.27
CA PRO A 140 25.00 7.99 -26.95
C PRO A 140 25.05 6.81 -25.97
N ALA A 141 26.03 5.92 -26.12
CA ALA A 141 26.13 4.71 -25.30
C ALA A 141 26.15 4.99 -23.78
N ALA A 142 26.74 6.12 -23.37
CA ALA A 142 26.76 6.54 -21.97
C ALA A 142 25.35 6.84 -21.41
N ALA A 143 24.39 7.25 -22.24
CA ALA A 143 23.03 7.56 -21.77
C ALA A 143 22.32 6.33 -21.20
N PHE A 144 22.63 5.11 -21.68
CA PHE A 144 22.05 3.87 -21.16
C PHE A 144 22.54 3.52 -19.75
N ALA A 145 23.62 4.15 -19.25
CA ALA A 145 24.04 4.02 -17.86
C ALA A 145 23.12 4.79 -16.90
N LEU A 146 22.45 5.85 -17.37
CA LEU A 146 21.63 6.71 -16.51
C LEU A 146 20.40 6.00 -15.92
N PRO A 147 19.62 5.18 -16.67
CA PRO A 147 18.54 4.40 -16.08
C PRO A 147 19.05 3.30 -15.14
N VAL A 148 20.26 2.78 -15.36
CA VAL A 148 20.90 1.82 -14.44
C VAL A 148 21.22 2.50 -13.11
N LEU A 149 21.85 3.69 -13.15
CA LEU A 149 22.11 4.50 -11.96
C LEU A 149 20.81 4.88 -11.25
N GLY A 150 19.78 5.25 -12.01
CA GLY A 150 18.46 5.55 -11.47
C GLY A 150 17.83 4.35 -10.77
N MET A 151 17.87 3.18 -11.41
CA MET A 151 17.37 1.93 -10.85
C MET A 151 18.12 1.55 -9.56
N LEU A 152 19.45 1.70 -9.53
CA LEU A 152 20.25 1.47 -8.32
C LEU A 152 19.90 2.47 -7.21
N GLY A 153 19.64 3.73 -7.54
CA GLY A 153 19.13 4.72 -6.60
C GLY A 153 17.79 4.29 -5.97
N LEU A 154 16.86 3.79 -6.79
CA LEU A 154 15.57 3.31 -6.30
C LEU A 154 15.69 2.01 -5.47
N VAL A 155 16.61 1.11 -5.83
CA VAL A 155 16.97 -0.06 -5.00
C VAL A 155 17.53 0.39 -3.65
N ALA A 156 18.47 1.33 -3.64
CA ALA A 156 19.05 1.88 -2.41
C ALA A 156 17.98 2.52 -1.51
N ALA A 157 17.05 3.29 -2.09
CA ALA A 157 15.90 3.85 -1.37
C ALA A 157 15.05 2.76 -0.71
N THR A 158 14.73 1.70 -1.47
CA THR A 158 13.93 0.57 -0.99
C THR A 158 14.62 -0.18 0.16
N LEU A 159 15.94 -0.40 0.05
CA LEU A 159 16.72 -1.06 1.08
C LEU A 159 16.89 -0.19 2.33
N LEU A 160 17.06 1.12 2.15
CA LEU A 160 17.12 2.09 3.25
C LEU A 160 15.81 2.10 4.05
N GLU A 161 14.67 2.16 3.36
CA GLU A 161 13.34 2.12 3.98
C GLU A 161 13.15 0.83 4.80
N ARG A 162 13.51 -0.33 4.22
CA ARG A 162 13.46 -1.63 4.91
C ARG A 162 14.38 -1.73 6.12
N ARG A 163 15.57 -1.09 6.06
CA ARG A 163 16.56 -1.13 7.13
C ARG A 163 16.14 -0.27 8.32
N VAL A 164 15.63 0.94 8.07
CA VAL A 164 15.36 1.93 9.12
C VAL A 164 14.02 1.70 9.82
N LYS A 165 13.03 1.10 9.12
CA LYS A 165 11.68 0.78 9.64
C LYS A 165 11.02 1.98 10.33
N THR A 166 10.64 2.99 9.56
CA THR A 166 9.83 4.11 10.06
C THR A 166 8.34 3.75 10.01
N GLU A 167 7.58 4.05 11.07
CA GLU A 167 6.13 3.85 11.12
C GLU A 167 5.36 5.08 10.59
N VAL A 168 5.94 5.78 9.63
CA VAL A 168 5.36 7.01 9.09
C VAL A 168 4.27 6.63 8.08
N PRO A 169 3.04 7.14 8.25
CA PRO A 169 2.01 6.96 7.23
C PRO A 169 2.52 7.48 5.90
N LEU A 170 2.30 6.73 4.81
CA LEU A 170 2.76 7.15 3.48
C LEU A 170 2.51 8.62 3.20
N GLY A 171 1.28 9.09 3.41
CA GLY A 171 0.90 10.44 2.98
C GLY A 171 1.87 11.48 3.55
N ASP A 172 2.30 11.26 4.79
CA ASP A 172 3.27 12.10 5.48
C ASP A 172 4.70 11.88 4.97
N ALA A 173 5.07 10.64 4.63
CA ALA A 173 6.35 10.33 3.97
C ALA A 173 6.47 10.97 2.57
N LEU A 174 5.41 10.95 1.76
CA LEU A 174 5.36 11.57 0.43
C LEU A 174 5.49 13.08 0.51
N VAL A 175 4.98 13.71 1.57
CA VAL A 175 5.17 15.15 1.79
C VAL A 175 6.64 15.49 1.88
N VAL A 176 7.39 14.76 2.72
CA VAL A 176 8.83 14.98 2.89
C VAL A 176 9.58 14.67 1.61
N GLN A 177 9.26 13.56 0.94
CA GLN A 177 9.93 13.15 -0.30
C GLN A 177 9.71 14.18 -1.41
N CYS A 178 8.45 14.57 -1.68
CA CYS A 178 8.13 15.55 -2.72
C CYS A 178 8.71 16.93 -2.40
N ALA A 179 8.67 17.38 -1.14
CA ALA A 179 9.27 18.64 -0.75
C ALA A 179 10.80 18.63 -0.92
N THR A 180 11.45 17.53 -0.55
CA THR A 180 12.90 17.37 -0.72
C THR A 180 13.27 17.39 -2.21
N SER A 181 12.51 16.67 -3.05
CA SER A 181 12.71 16.67 -4.50
C SER A 181 12.40 18.02 -5.14
N ALA A 182 11.40 18.76 -4.65
CA ALA A 182 11.12 20.11 -5.12
C ALA A 182 12.31 21.04 -4.86
N VAL A 183 12.89 20.99 -3.66
CA VAL A 183 14.11 21.75 -3.32
C VAL A 183 15.29 21.32 -4.19
N LEU A 184 15.53 20.02 -4.31
CA LEU A 184 16.63 19.46 -5.11
C LEU A 184 16.57 19.90 -6.57
N PHE A 185 15.43 19.68 -7.23
CA PHE A 185 15.29 19.99 -8.65
C PHE A 185 15.16 21.49 -8.91
N SER A 186 14.63 22.27 -7.97
CA SER A 186 14.70 23.74 -8.06
C SER A 186 16.16 24.21 -8.02
N GLY A 187 16.95 23.70 -7.08
CA GLY A 187 18.38 24.03 -6.99
C GLY A 187 19.13 23.69 -8.28
N ILE A 188 18.92 22.49 -8.83
CA ILE A 188 19.53 22.08 -10.10
C ILE A 188 19.04 22.95 -11.27
N ALA A 189 17.74 23.22 -11.36
CA ALA A 189 17.18 24.01 -12.46
C ALA A 189 17.64 25.47 -12.43
N PHE A 190 17.73 26.09 -11.25
CA PHE A 190 18.30 27.44 -11.12
C PHE A 190 19.79 27.45 -11.42
N ALA A 191 20.56 26.47 -10.94
CA ALA A 191 22.00 26.38 -11.20
C ALA A 191 22.34 26.14 -12.69
N THR A 192 21.45 25.48 -13.43
CA THR A 192 21.61 25.19 -14.86
C THR A 192 20.91 26.20 -15.77
N GLY A 193 20.21 27.20 -15.22
CA GLY A 193 19.46 28.18 -16.00
C GLY A 193 18.19 27.64 -16.67
N THR A 194 17.68 26.49 -16.23
CA THR A 194 16.51 25.78 -16.82
C THR A 194 15.22 25.97 -16.01
N ALA A 195 15.18 26.89 -15.04
CA ALA A 195 14.01 27.07 -14.18
C ALA A 195 12.78 27.67 -14.90
N ALA A 196 12.98 28.46 -15.96
CA ALA A 196 11.88 29.09 -16.68
C ALA A 196 11.11 28.05 -17.51
N PRO A 197 9.80 27.84 -17.27
CA PRO A 197 9.01 26.95 -18.11
C PRO A 197 8.78 27.59 -19.49
N PRO A 198 8.70 26.78 -20.55
CA PRO A 198 8.14 27.24 -21.82
C PRO A 198 6.70 27.74 -21.62
N LEU A 199 6.29 28.74 -22.39
CA LEU A 199 4.90 29.24 -22.40
C LEU A 199 3.95 28.35 -23.21
N ASP A 200 4.38 27.14 -23.56
CA ASP A 200 3.60 26.19 -24.35
C ASP A 200 2.66 25.35 -23.46
N GLY A 201 1.41 25.18 -23.90
CA GLY A 201 0.42 24.35 -23.24
C GLY A 201 0.82 22.87 -23.19
N SER A 202 1.62 22.39 -24.14
CA SER A 202 2.09 21.01 -24.17
C SER A 202 2.98 20.66 -22.96
N PHE A 203 3.80 21.62 -22.50
CA PHE A 203 4.64 21.45 -21.31
C PHE A 203 3.79 21.30 -20.05
N TRP A 204 2.79 22.17 -19.87
CA TRP A 204 1.90 22.09 -18.72
C TRP A 204 1.01 20.85 -18.74
N PHE A 205 0.63 20.37 -19.93
CA PHE A 205 0.00 19.06 -20.08
C PHE A 205 0.93 17.93 -19.60
N ALA A 206 2.22 17.96 -19.98
CA ALA A 206 3.20 16.98 -19.49
C ALA A 206 3.37 17.04 -17.97
N VAL A 207 3.44 18.23 -17.38
CA VAL A 207 3.49 18.44 -15.92
C VAL A 207 2.24 17.85 -15.25
N ALA A 208 1.04 18.20 -15.73
CA ALA A 208 -0.21 17.68 -15.19
C ALA A 208 -0.27 16.14 -15.31
N TRP A 209 0.16 15.59 -16.45
CA TRP A 209 0.25 14.15 -16.69
C TRP A 209 1.13 13.44 -15.65
N VAL A 210 2.36 13.90 -15.44
CA VAL A 210 3.29 13.25 -14.48
C VAL A 210 2.90 13.46 -13.02
N VAL A 211 2.25 14.57 -12.69
CA VAL A 211 1.74 14.83 -11.34
C VAL A 211 0.54 13.93 -11.04
N VAL A 212 -0.46 13.91 -11.91
CA VAL A 212 -1.70 13.16 -11.68
C VAL A 212 -1.49 11.66 -11.85
N LEU A 213 -0.96 11.21 -12.97
CA LEU A 213 -0.90 9.79 -13.30
C LEU A 213 0.28 9.09 -12.64
N SER A 214 1.51 9.61 -12.81
CA SER A 214 2.70 8.95 -12.27
C SER A 214 2.89 9.18 -10.78
N THR A 215 2.69 10.42 -10.29
CA THR A 215 2.94 10.75 -8.88
C THR A 215 1.77 10.30 -8.01
N PHE A 216 0.59 10.92 -8.15
CA PHE A 216 -0.53 10.55 -7.30
C PHE A 216 -1.16 9.21 -7.69
N GLY A 217 -1.31 8.92 -8.98
CA GLY A 217 -1.80 7.63 -9.47
C GLY A 217 -0.82 6.50 -9.17
N GLY A 218 0.42 6.60 -9.65
CA GLY A 218 1.44 5.55 -9.51
C GLY A 218 1.74 5.22 -8.05
N TYR A 219 2.14 6.22 -7.25
CA TYR A 219 2.34 6.00 -5.81
C TYR A 219 1.00 5.65 -5.14
N GLY A 220 -0.11 6.34 -5.39
CA GLY A 220 -1.40 6.03 -4.74
C GLY A 220 -1.87 4.58 -4.95
N PHE A 221 -1.78 4.05 -6.18
CA PHE A 221 -2.10 2.66 -6.49
C PHE A 221 -1.10 1.67 -5.89
N TYR A 222 0.18 2.02 -5.83
CA TYR A 222 1.19 1.23 -5.12
C TYR A 222 0.77 1.00 -3.67
N TRP A 223 0.33 2.05 -2.98
CA TRP A 223 -0.08 1.96 -1.58
C TRP A 223 -1.40 1.26 -1.36
N LEU A 224 -2.37 1.44 -2.25
CA LEU A 224 -3.58 0.63 -2.24
C LEU A 224 -3.27 -0.87 -2.39
N SER A 225 -2.25 -1.20 -3.19
CA SER A 225 -1.83 -2.59 -3.44
C SER A 225 -1.11 -3.19 -2.23
N ILE A 226 -0.27 -2.41 -1.55
CA ILE A 226 0.37 -2.80 -0.28
C ILE A 226 -0.67 -2.97 0.83
N ALA A 227 -1.59 -2.01 0.99
CA ALA A 227 -2.62 -2.04 2.03
C ALA A 227 -3.57 -3.24 1.88
N ARG A 228 -3.73 -3.76 0.66
CA ARG A 228 -4.51 -4.98 0.36
C ARG A 228 -3.69 -6.27 0.43
N GLY A 229 -2.46 -6.21 0.96
CA GLY A 229 -1.68 -7.37 1.38
C GLY A 229 -0.93 -8.11 0.27
N SER A 230 -0.71 -7.51 -0.91
CA SER A 230 -0.10 -8.23 -2.05
C SER A 230 1.16 -7.55 -2.58
N VAL A 231 2.13 -7.32 -1.69
CA VAL A 231 3.46 -6.79 -2.05
C VAL A 231 4.10 -7.63 -3.16
N THR A 232 4.03 -8.96 -3.06
CA THR A 232 4.53 -9.89 -4.07
C THR A 232 3.87 -9.71 -5.44
N LYS A 233 2.54 -9.56 -5.48
CA LYS A 233 1.79 -9.34 -6.73
C LYS A 233 2.08 -7.98 -7.33
N THR A 234 2.28 -6.96 -6.49
CA THR A 234 2.65 -5.59 -6.92
C THR A 234 4.01 -5.58 -7.60
N SER A 235 5.00 -6.28 -7.04
CA SER A 235 6.32 -6.45 -7.66
C SER A 235 6.25 -7.21 -8.97
N SER A 236 5.37 -8.21 -9.12
CA SER A 236 5.18 -8.89 -10.41
C SER A 236 4.55 -7.99 -11.47
N LEU A 237 3.64 -7.08 -11.07
CA LEU A 237 3.01 -6.12 -11.99
C LEU A 237 4.00 -5.11 -12.58
N LEU A 238 5.07 -4.75 -11.84
CA LEU A 238 6.10 -3.86 -12.35
C LEU A 238 6.79 -4.39 -13.61
N TYR A 239 6.77 -5.71 -13.86
CA TYR A 239 7.31 -6.29 -15.10
C TYR A 239 6.40 -6.17 -16.31
N LEU A 240 5.14 -5.76 -16.11
CA LEU A 240 4.28 -5.33 -17.22
C LEU A 240 4.56 -3.87 -17.61
N THR A 241 5.39 -3.15 -16.84
CA THR A 241 5.76 -1.78 -17.17
C THR A 241 6.48 -1.68 -18.51
N PRO A 242 7.55 -2.45 -18.79
CA PRO A 242 8.28 -2.34 -20.05
C PRO A 242 7.43 -2.61 -21.31
N PRO A 243 6.64 -3.70 -21.43
CA PRO A 243 5.83 -3.91 -22.63
C PRO A 243 4.75 -2.84 -22.78
N THR A 244 4.16 -2.37 -21.67
CA THR A 244 3.17 -1.29 -21.70
C THR A 244 3.80 0.02 -22.16
N THR A 245 4.99 0.35 -21.66
CA THR A 245 5.72 1.55 -22.06
C THR A 245 6.22 1.46 -23.50
N MET A 246 6.72 0.30 -23.95
CA MET A 246 7.11 0.08 -25.34
C MET A 246 5.92 0.28 -26.30
N LEU A 247 4.75 -0.25 -25.95
CA LEU A 247 3.53 -0.04 -26.73
C LEU A 247 3.12 1.44 -26.74
N ALA A 248 3.16 2.11 -25.59
CA ALA A 248 2.87 3.53 -25.51
C ALA A 248 3.86 4.38 -26.33
N GLY A 249 5.15 4.06 -26.28
CA GLY A 249 6.19 4.72 -27.06
C GLY A 249 6.01 4.51 -28.56
N TYR A 250 5.63 3.31 -28.98
CA TYR A 250 5.26 3.03 -30.37
C TYR A 250 4.07 3.87 -30.84
N LEU A 251 3.00 3.91 -30.04
CA LEU A 251 1.75 4.61 -30.42
C LEU A 251 1.86 6.13 -30.35
N LEU A 252 2.56 6.68 -29.36
CA LEU A 252 2.59 8.12 -29.08
C LEU A 252 3.83 8.82 -29.65
N PHE A 253 4.96 8.11 -29.75
CA PHE A 253 6.25 8.70 -30.11
C PHE A 253 6.86 8.09 -31.37
N SER A 254 6.17 7.15 -32.02
CA SER A 254 6.67 6.39 -33.18
C SER A 254 7.96 5.62 -32.90
N GLU A 255 8.22 5.25 -31.65
CA GLU A 255 9.36 4.42 -31.25
C GLU A 255 9.13 2.98 -31.72
N ARG A 256 9.88 2.53 -32.72
CA ARG A 256 9.72 1.17 -33.26
C ARG A 256 10.57 0.17 -32.45
N PRO A 257 9.96 -0.77 -31.71
CA PRO A 257 10.73 -1.77 -30.99
C PRO A 257 11.45 -2.68 -31.97
N THR A 258 12.75 -2.87 -31.77
CA THR A 258 13.54 -3.78 -32.62
C THR A 258 13.25 -5.24 -32.25
N VAL A 259 13.62 -6.17 -33.13
CA VAL A 259 13.57 -7.61 -32.82
C VAL A 259 14.40 -7.93 -31.57
N LEU A 260 15.57 -7.30 -31.42
CA LEU A 260 16.41 -7.45 -30.23
C LEU A 260 15.73 -6.91 -28.97
N SER A 261 15.00 -5.80 -29.08
CA SER A 261 14.22 -5.24 -27.96
C SER A 261 13.14 -6.22 -27.49
N LEU A 262 12.44 -6.88 -28.42
CA LEU A 262 11.42 -7.88 -28.10
C LEU A 262 12.02 -9.17 -27.50
N LEU A 263 13.13 -9.65 -28.05
CA LEU A 263 13.84 -10.81 -27.52
C LEU A 263 14.40 -10.54 -26.12
N GLY A 264 15.05 -9.39 -25.92
CA GLY A 264 15.58 -9.00 -24.62
C GLY A 264 14.49 -8.80 -23.57
N LEU A 265 13.33 -8.26 -23.96
CA LEU A 265 12.14 -8.21 -23.11
C LEU A 265 11.68 -9.62 -22.69
N ALA A 266 11.61 -10.57 -23.63
CA ALA A 266 11.23 -11.96 -23.34
C ALA A 266 12.24 -12.63 -22.39
N VAL A 267 13.54 -12.39 -22.59
CA VAL A 267 14.60 -12.87 -21.70
C VAL A 267 14.44 -12.31 -20.29
N CYS A 268 14.17 -11.00 -20.15
CA CYS A 268 13.91 -10.37 -18.87
C CYS A 268 12.67 -10.96 -18.18
N ALA A 269 11.58 -11.16 -18.92
CA ALA A 269 10.38 -11.80 -18.39
C ALA A 269 10.65 -13.24 -17.90
N GLY A 270 11.46 -14.01 -18.64
CA GLY A 270 11.91 -15.34 -18.22
C GLY A 270 12.76 -15.33 -16.95
N ALA A 271 13.67 -14.36 -16.82
CA ALA A 271 14.50 -14.17 -15.62
C ALA A 271 13.65 -13.94 -14.37
N VAL A 272 12.57 -13.17 -14.51
CA VAL A 272 11.61 -12.89 -13.45
C VAL A 272 10.83 -14.13 -13.08
N ALA A 273 10.32 -14.85 -14.08
CA ALA A 273 9.57 -16.08 -13.88
C ALA A 273 10.41 -17.13 -13.13
N LEU A 274 11.71 -17.23 -13.44
CA LEU A 274 12.66 -18.09 -12.73
C LEU A 274 12.76 -17.73 -11.24
N VAL A 275 12.91 -16.45 -10.91
CA VAL A 275 13.02 -15.98 -9.52
C VAL A 275 11.74 -16.27 -8.72
N HIS A 276 10.57 -16.09 -9.33
CA HIS A 276 9.28 -16.33 -8.67
C HIS A 276 8.96 -17.82 -8.52
N SER A 277 9.28 -18.65 -9.51
CA SER A 277 9.03 -20.10 -9.47
C SER A 277 9.82 -20.80 -8.36
N GLY A 278 11.05 -20.35 -8.09
CA GLY A 278 11.89 -20.87 -7.01
C GLY A 278 11.39 -20.58 -5.58
N ALA A 279 10.47 -19.63 -5.41
CA ALA A 279 9.85 -19.30 -4.12
C ALA A 279 8.64 -20.22 -3.82
N SER A 280 7.90 -20.63 -4.85
CA SER A 280 6.72 -21.50 -4.71
C SER A 280 7.08 -22.95 -4.35
N LEU A 281 8.23 -23.45 -4.79
CA LEU A 281 8.68 -24.81 -4.47
C LEU A 281 9.18 -24.98 -3.02
N ARG A 282 9.55 -23.89 -2.33
CA ARG A 282 10.04 -23.95 -0.94
C ARG A 282 8.93 -23.85 0.09
N SER A 283 7.83 -23.19 -0.24
CA SER A 283 6.63 -23.10 0.58
C SER A 283 5.83 -24.42 0.62
N ALA A 284 6.08 -25.32 -0.35
CA ALA A 284 5.52 -26.66 -0.41
C ALA A 284 6.31 -27.73 0.37
N ARG A 285 7.40 -27.39 1.07
CA ARG A 285 8.03 -28.37 1.97
C ARG A 285 7.13 -28.55 3.19
N PRO A 286 6.54 -29.73 3.43
CA PRO A 286 5.79 -29.97 4.64
C PRO A 286 6.71 -29.74 5.83
N PHE A 287 6.25 -28.94 6.78
CA PHE A 287 6.91 -28.76 8.07
C PHE A 287 7.09 -30.16 8.70
N ARG A 288 8.29 -30.73 8.60
CA ARG A 288 8.66 -31.89 9.43
C ARG A 288 8.79 -31.36 10.84
N ALA A 289 7.80 -31.67 11.68
CA ALA A 289 7.93 -31.49 13.11
C ALA A 289 9.24 -32.17 13.58
N PRO A 290 10.03 -31.56 14.47
CA PRO A 290 11.19 -32.21 15.06
C PRO A 290 10.76 -33.54 15.68
N ALA A 291 11.44 -34.63 15.31
CA ALA A 291 11.13 -35.99 15.77
C ALA A 291 11.35 -36.20 17.29
N ASP A 292 11.88 -35.20 18.00
CA ASP A 292 12.28 -35.34 19.40
C ASP A 292 11.23 -34.87 20.42
N ALA A 293 10.05 -34.44 19.97
CA ALA A 293 8.96 -34.03 20.88
C ALA A 293 8.09 -35.20 21.40
N GLN A 294 8.44 -36.46 21.13
CA GLN A 294 7.70 -37.63 21.65
C GLN A 294 8.28 -38.24 22.95
N HIS A 295 9.51 -37.88 23.36
CA HIS A 295 10.10 -38.44 24.59
C HIS A 295 9.76 -37.69 25.89
N GLY A 296 8.98 -36.59 25.83
CA GLY A 296 8.61 -35.79 27.00
C GLY A 296 7.22 -36.08 27.61
N ARG A 297 6.33 -36.79 26.91
CA ARG A 297 4.93 -36.96 27.35
C ARG A 297 4.68 -38.09 28.35
N GLY A 298 5.66 -38.95 28.60
CA GLY A 298 5.53 -40.04 29.58
C GLY A 298 5.60 -39.61 31.05
N ARG A 299 6.25 -38.48 31.37
CA ARG A 299 6.48 -38.05 32.76
C ARG A 299 5.33 -37.23 33.36
N LEU A 300 4.59 -36.48 32.54
CA LEU A 300 3.44 -35.69 33.00
C LEU A 300 2.18 -36.55 33.22
N GLY A 301 1.98 -37.61 32.44
CA GLY A 301 0.87 -38.54 32.63
C GLY A 301 0.97 -39.35 33.94
N LEU A 302 2.20 -39.75 34.33
CA LEU A 302 2.43 -40.50 35.56
C LEU A 302 2.22 -39.63 36.81
N ALA A 303 2.62 -38.35 36.78
CA ALA A 303 2.42 -37.42 37.89
C ALA A 303 0.93 -37.11 38.13
N VAL A 304 0.15 -36.93 37.07
CA VAL A 304 -1.30 -36.68 37.17
C VAL A 304 -2.06 -37.93 37.64
N LEU A 305 -1.65 -39.13 37.20
CA LEU A 305 -2.23 -40.39 37.67
C LEU A 305 -1.86 -40.74 39.11
N LEU A 306 -0.65 -40.38 39.57
CA LEU A 306 -0.24 -40.53 40.97
C LEU A 306 -0.98 -39.54 41.87
N ALA A 307 -1.16 -38.29 41.45
CA ALA A 307 -1.95 -37.30 42.19
C ALA A 307 -3.43 -37.71 42.32
N ALA A 308 -4.03 -38.26 41.26
CA ALA A 308 -5.42 -38.75 41.27
C ALA A 308 -5.63 -40.07 42.06
N ARG A 309 -4.56 -40.84 42.29
CA ARG A 309 -4.59 -42.02 43.19
C ARG A 309 -4.30 -41.65 44.65
N LEU A 310 -3.51 -40.61 44.91
CA LEU A 310 -3.23 -40.13 46.27
C LEU A 310 -4.44 -39.37 46.84
N GLY A 311 -5.14 -38.55 46.04
CA GLY A 311 -6.36 -37.86 46.46
C GLY A 311 -7.50 -38.80 46.85
N ARG A 312 -7.61 -39.96 46.20
CA ARG A 312 -8.60 -41.01 46.55
C ARG A 312 -8.25 -41.80 47.81
N ARG A 313 -7.01 -41.79 48.28
CA ARG A 313 -6.61 -42.42 49.55
C ARG A 313 -6.69 -41.48 50.75
N LEU A 314 -6.88 -40.17 50.52
CA LEU A 314 -6.90 -39.15 51.58
C LEU A 314 -8.30 -38.58 51.87
N GLY A 315 -9.36 -39.06 51.24
CA GLY A 315 -10.75 -38.78 51.66
C GLY A 315 -11.17 -37.31 51.61
N VAL A 316 -10.70 -36.54 50.61
CA VAL A 316 -11.12 -35.13 50.44
C VAL A 316 -12.09 -35.03 49.26
N ASP A 317 -13.39 -34.98 49.58
CA ASP A 317 -14.46 -34.72 48.60
C ASP A 317 -14.52 -33.21 48.28
N ALA A 318 -14.25 -32.86 47.03
CA ALA A 318 -14.49 -31.52 46.50
C ALA A 318 -15.98 -31.37 46.12
N GLY A 319 -16.72 -30.59 46.90
CA GLY A 319 -18.15 -30.37 46.74
C GLY A 319 -18.56 -29.72 45.41
N HIS A 320 -19.66 -30.20 44.85
CA HIS A 320 -20.39 -29.61 43.72
C HIS A 320 -21.60 -28.79 44.25
N PRO A 321 -21.90 -27.60 43.70
CA PRO A 321 -23.08 -26.84 44.11
C PRO A 321 -24.35 -27.41 43.47
N ARG A 322 -25.36 -27.71 44.30
CA ARG A 322 -26.71 -28.11 43.88
C ARG A 322 -27.63 -26.89 43.82
N THR A 323 -28.21 -26.64 42.65
CA THR A 323 -29.39 -25.79 42.48
C THR A 323 -30.65 -26.59 42.80
N ARG A 324 -31.52 -26.11 43.70
CA ARG A 324 -32.90 -26.57 43.88
C ARG A 324 -33.84 -25.36 43.78
N GLY A 325 -34.86 -25.48 42.95
CA GLY A 325 -35.98 -24.54 42.88
C GLY A 325 -37.16 -25.01 43.74
N HIS A 326 -38.01 -24.06 44.12
CA HIS A 326 -39.43 -24.29 44.42
C HIS A 326 -40.22 -22.97 44.25
N GLN A 327 -41.27 -23.03 43.43
CA GLN A 327 -42.44 -22.13 43.34
C GLN A 327 -43.57 -22.71 44.26
N PRO A 328 -44.83 -22.18 44.37
CA PRO A 328 -45.50 -21.05 43.68
C PRO A 328 -46.35 -20.11 44.57
N GLY A 329 -46.75 -18.97 43.98
CA GLY A 329 -48.12 -18.43 44.04
C GLY A 329 -48.51 -17.52 45.21
N ASP A 330 -48.63 -16.22 44.92
CA ASP A 330 -49.84 -15.48 45.32
C ASP A 330 -50.13 -14.28 44.41
N THR A 331 -51.42 -14.06 44.20
CA THR A 331 -52.05 -13.10 43.28
C THR A 331 -52.51 -11.84 44.02
N GLY A 332 -52.41 -10.66 43.38
CA GLY A 332 -53.04 -9.40 43.82
C GLY A 332 -52.31 -8.19 43.23
N VAL A 333 -52.76 -7.59 42.11
CA VAL A 333 -53.65 -6.41 42.04
C VAL A 333 -53.06 -5.20 42.79
N ALA A 334 -52.88 -3.97 42.29
CA ALA A 334 -52.98 -3.23 41.03
C ALA A 334 -52.52 -1.77 41.36
N LEU A 335 -52.44 -0.89 40.34
CA LEU A 335 -52.34 0.59 40.41
C LEU A 335 -50.96 1.16 40.87
N GLU A 336 -50.41 2.26 40.35
CA GLU A 336 -50.87 3.30 39.41
C GLU A 336 -49.65 4.08 38.87
N LEU A 337 -49.80 4.61 37.66
CA LEU A 337 -48.99 5.70 37.11
C LEU A 337 -49.37 7.03 37.79
N ARG A 338 -48.38 7.86 38.18
CA ARG A 338 -48.40 9.33 37.99
C ARG A 338 -47.15 10.04 38.55
N ASP A 339 -46.46 10.76 37.69
CA ASP A 339 -45.91 12.12 37.95
C ASP A 339 -47.04 13.15 37.63
N PRO A 340 -47.07 14.45 38.02
CA PRO A 340 -45.92 15.36 38.25
C PRO A 340 -46.07 16.53 39.30
N ALA A 341 -44.95 17.24 39.54
CA ALA A 341 -44.77 18.70 39.80
C ALA A 341 -45.29 19.43 41.07
N ARG A 342 -44.39 20.19 41.75
CA ARG A 342 -44.41 21.67 42.05
C ARG A 342 -43.43 22.06 43.20
N ILE A 343 -42.49 23.00 43.00
CA ILE A 343 -42.44 24.48 43.31
C ILE A 343 -42.08 24.86 44.77
N GLY A 344 -41.09 25.77 44.93
CA GLY A 344 -40.88 26.70 46.07
C GLY A 344 -39.38 26.87 46.45
N ASP A 345 -38.63 27.85 45.93
CA ASP A 345 -38.43 29.27 46.32
C ASP A 345 -37.59 29.54 47.60
N GLY A 346 -36.57 30.41 47.47
CA GLY A 346 -35.86 31.08 48.58
C GLY A 346 -34.39 31.46 48.32
N GLY A 347 -34.11 32.70 47.86
CA GLY A 347 -32.83 33.43 48.08
C GLY A 347 -32.92 34.29 49.37
N PRO A 348 -32.10 35.35 49.63
CA PRO A 348 -31.00 36.02 48.87
C PRO A 348 -29.67 36.18 49.70
N ASP A 349 -28.54 36.73 49.22
CA ASP A 349 -28.11 38.14 49.40
C ASP A 349 -26.75 38.49 48.70
N HIS A 350 -26.79 39.51 47.82
CA HIS A 350 -25.89 40.67 47.49
C HIS A 350 -24.35 40.75 47.82
N PRO A 351 -23.59 41.79 47.33
CA PRO A 351 -23.49 42.46 46.01
C PRO A 351 -22.04 42.90 45.60
N ALA A 352 -21.85 43.44 44.37
CA ALA A 352 -20.89 44.52 43.94
C ALA A 352 -20.55 44.37 42.44
N LEU A 353 -20.33 45.38 41.59
CA LEU A 353 -20.57 46.83 41.55
C LEU A 353 -20.38 47.25 40.07
N ARG A 354 -21.11 48.28 39.63
CA ARG A 354 -21.13 48.87 38.28
C ARG A 354 -19.95 49.82 38.00
N CYS A 355 -19.81 50.16 36.71
CA CYS A 355 -19.59 51.49 36.08
C CYS A 355 -18.40 51.46 35.10
N ALA A 356 -18.36 52.14 33.96
CA ALA A 356 -19.30 52.85 33.07
C ALA A 356 -18.44 53.26 31.83
N GLY A 357 -19.06 53.51 30.66
CA GLY A 357 -18.39 53.99 29.43
C GLY A 357 -17.89 55.44 29.51
N PRO A 358 -17.75 56.23 28.40
CA PRO A 358 -18.56 56.17 27.17
C PRO A 358 -17.89 56.59 25.81
N ALA A 359 -18.71 56.52 24.74
CA ALA A 359 -18.80 57.39 23.53
C ALA A 359 -17.61 57.47 22.54
N GLY A 360 -17.74 57.57 21.21
CA GLY A 360 -18.81 57.71 20.18
C GLY A 360 -18.07 57.57 18.80
N ARG A 361 -18.61 57.67 17.58
CA ARG A 361 -19.88 58.06 16.94
C ARG A 361 -19.95 57.37 15.56
N HIS A 362 -21.20 57.18 15.10
CA HIS A 362 -21.74 57.24 13.74
C HIS A 362 -20.79 57.37 12.53
N GLU A 363 -20.98 56.49 11.54
CA GLU A 363 -21.64 56.89 10.29
C GLU A 363 -22.34 55.69 9.64
N GLU A 364 -23.52 55.96 9.10
CA GLU A 364 -24.59 55.06 8.69
C GLU A 364 -24.82 55.32 7.20
N ARG A 365 -24.94 54.27 6.37
CA ARG A 365 -25.82 54.30 5.19
C ARG A 365 -26.09 52.90 4.67
N ASP A 366 -27.37 52.56 4.81
CA ASP A 366 -28.06 51.37 4.37
C ASP A 366 -28.18 51.24 2.85
N LEU A 367 -28.27 49.98 2.41
CA LEU A 367 -29.32 49.51 1.50
C LEU A 367 -29.51 47.99 1.70
N ALA A 368 -30.48 47.66 2.56
CA ALA A 368 -31.24 46.40 2.55
C ALA A 368 -32.23 46.43 1.36
N ALA A 369 -32.89 45.38 0.85
CA ALA A 369 -33.28 44.04 1.31
C ALA A 369 -33.52 43.19 0.02
N ASP A 370 -33.66 41.85 0.01
CA ASP A 370 -34.80 41.14 0.58
C ASP A 370 -34.52 39.63 0.75
N GLN A 371 -35.25 39.11 1.72
CA GLN A 371 -35.22 37.86 2.45
C GLN A 371 -35.75 36.64 1.70
N ARG A 372 -35.37 35.44 2.19
CA ARG A 372 -36.24 34.41 2.81
C ARG A 372 -35.34 33.25 3.30
N SER A 373 -34.96 33.11 4.59
CA SER A 373 -35.66 32.44 5.72
C SER A 373 -36.19 31.04 5.35
N VAL A 374 -35.92 29.90 6.04
CA VAL A 374 -36.01 29.56 7.49
C VAL A 374 -35.28 28.18 7.80
N PRO A 375 -35.29 27.51 9.00
CA PRO A 375 -34.19 27.51 10.01
C PRO A 375 -33.81 26.12 10.66
N PHE A 376 -33.06 26.16 11.78
CA PHE A 376 -32.68 25.13 12.80
C PHE A 376 -31.64 24.07 12.37
N GLY A 377 -30.60 23.72 13.13
CA GLY A 377 -30.33 23.84 14.57
C GLY A 377 -30.12 22.43 15.16
N HIS A 378 -29.01 22.23 15.91
CA HIS A 378 -28.61 20.99 16.65
C HIS A 378 -28.06 19.82 15.79
N LEU A 379 -26.96 19.13 16.08
CA LEU A 379 -26.36 18.70 17.35
C LEU A 379 -24.85 18.39 17.21
N ARG A 380 -24.08 18.83 18.21
CA ARG A 380 -22.89 18.13 18.72
C ARG A 380 -23.19 16.64 18.89
N ARG A 381 -22.46 15.74 18.20
CA ARG A 381 -22.00 14.41 18.66
C ARG A 381 -21.45 13.60 17.48
N GLN A 382 -20.14 13.67 17.24
CA GLN A 382 -19.42 12.59 16.54
C GLN A 382 -18.12 12.27 17.27
N GLY A 383 -18.30 11.78 18.50
CA GLY A 383 -17.26 11.16 19.32
C GLY A 383 -17.68 9.76 19.77
N GLN A 384 -18.35 8.97 18.92
CA GLN A 384 -18.75 7.58 19.22
C GLN A 384 -18.93 6.70 17.96
N ARG A 385 -18.04 6.80 16.97
CA ARG A 385 -17.96 5.84 15.83
C ARG A 385 -16.66 5.03 15.80
N ARG A 386 -16.17 4.59 16.98
CA ARG A 386 -14.99 3.71 17.07
C ARG A 386 -15.13 2.45 17.95
N VAL A 387 -16.33 2.13 18.44
CA VAL A 387 -16.54 0.88 19.22
C VAL A 387 -17.47 -0.13 18.52
N ARG A 388 -18.06 0.21 17.36
CA ARG A 388 -19.03 -0.66 16.68
C ARG A 388 -18.50 -1.45 15.46
N ILE A 389 -17.17 -1.60 15.35
CA ILE A 389 -16.53 -2.46 14.32
C ILE A 389 -15.86 -3.70 14.94
N ALA A 390 -15.68 -3.75 16.27
CA ALA A 390 -15.11 -4.92 16.95
C ALA A 390 -16.15 -6.01 17.31
N HIS A 391 -17.45 -5.74 17.14
CA HIS A 391 -18.52 -6.69 17.52
C HIS A 391 -19.14 -7.44 16.33
N LEU A 392 -19.01 -6.93 15.10
CA LEU A 392 -19.50 -7.61 13.90
C LEU A 392 -18.54 -8.73 13.44
N ASP A 393 -17.24 -8.61 13.74
CA ASP A 393 -16.21 -9.58 13.34
C ASP A 393 -16.24 -10.91 14.15
N ARG A 394 -16.98 -10.92 15.28
CA ARG A 394 -17.12 -12.11 16.14
C ARG A 394 -18.36 -12.94 15.77
N VAL A 395 -19.41 -12.33 15.23
CA VAL A 395 -20.65 -13.03 14.83
C VAL A 395 -20.49 -13.73 13.47
N GLU A 396 -19.68 -13.18 12.56
CA GLU A 396 -19.40 -13.80 11.25
C GLU A 396 -18.50 -15.06 11.37
N ARG A 397 -17.58 -15.10 12.34
CA ARG A 397 -16.68 -16.25 12.57
C ARG A 397 -17.37 -17.45 13.21
N ASP A 398 -18.41 -17.24 14.02
CA ASP A 398 -19.16 -18.35 14.61
C ASP A 398 -20.14 -18.98 13.60
N ARG A 399 -20.66 -18.21 12.63
CA ARG A 399 -21.49 -18.77 11.55
C ARG A 399 -20.72 -19.72 10.62
N GLN A 400 -19.44 -19.44 10.33
CA GLN A 400 -18.61 -20.31 9.48
C GLN A 400 -18.14 -21.60 10.18
N ARG A 401 -18.11 -21.64 11.52
CA ARG A 401 -17.78 -22.87 12.27
C ARG A 401 -18.96 -23.84 12.38
N VAL A 402 -20.20 -23.36 12.28
CA VAL A 402 -21.41 -24.21 12.37
C VAL A 402 -21.73 -24.89 11.03
N THR A 403 -21.28 -24.36 9.89
CA THR A 403 -21.58 -24.92 8.56
C THR A 403 -20.59 -25.98 8.05
N CYS A 404 -19.48 -26.24 8.74
CA CYS A 404 -18.50 -27.29 8.35
C CYS A 404 -18.59 -28.58 9.19
N GLY A 405 -19.60 -28.72 10.06
CA GLY A 405 -19.79 -29.90 10.93
C GLY A 405 -20.92 -30.85 10.52
N ALA A 406 -21.60 -30.62 9.39
CA ALA A 406 -22.77 -31.40 8.98
C ALA A 406 -22.71 -31.78 7.50
N SER A 407 -21.91 -32.80 7.17
CA SER A 407 -22.19 -33.69 6.02
C SER A 407 -21.81 -35.11 6.44
N GLY A 408 -22.63 -35.69 7.32
CA GLY A 408 -22.68 -37.13 7.54
C GLY A 408 -23.50 -37.74 6.42
N ASP A 409 -22.91 -38.67 5.70
CA ASP A 409 -23.45 -39.45 4.59
C ASP A 409 -24.35 -40.58 5.12
N PRO A 410 -25.63 -40.67 4.74
CA PRO A 410 -26.44 -41.83 5.08
C PRO A 410 -27.26 -42.31 3.87
N GLU A 411 -26.75 -43.22 3.05
CA GLU A 411 -27.63 -44.18 2.34
C GLU A 411 -26.91 -45.51 2.07
N ARG A 412 -27.33 -46.55 2.82
CA ARG A 412 -27.27 -47.96 2.42
C ARG A 412 -28.60 -48.63 2.74
N HIS A 413 -29.04 -49.45 1.78
CA HIS A 413 -30.17 -50.41 1.78
C HIS A 413 -31.56 -49.81 1.65
N HIS A 414 -32.36 -50.16 0.63
CA HIS A 414 -32.66 -51.50 0.11
C HIS A 414 -32.97 -51.45 -1.40
N ASP A 415 -32.52 -52.46 -2.16
CA ASP A 415 -33.48 -53.24 -2.97
C ASP A 415 -32.91 -54.63 -3.31
N GLU A 416 -33.68 -55.67 -2.98
CA GLU A 416 -33.47 -57.05 -3.40
C GLU A 416 -34.47 -57.35 -4.52
N ARG A 417 -34.00 -57.93 -5.63
CA ARG A 417 -34.57 -59.09 -6.34
C ARG A 417 -34.36 -58.97 -7.84
N GLY A 418 -33.77 -60.01 -8.43
CA GLY A 418 -34.02 -60.34 -9.83
C GLY A 418 -32.85 -61.01 -10.55
N ARG A 419 -32.76 -62.34 -10.41
CA ARG A 419 -32.51 -63.37 -11.47
C ARG A 419 -31.41 -63.08 -12.50
N ARG A 420 -30.31 -63.85 -12.48
CA ARG A 420 -30.09 -65.16 -13.14
C ARG A 420 -29.72 -65.04 -14.62
N GLU A 421 -28.70 -65.84 -14.99
CA GLU A 421 -28.34 -66.31 -16.35
C GLU A 421 -27.73 -65.21 -17.24
N GLU A 422 -26.61 -65.35 -17.97
CA GLU A 422 -25.97 -66.47 -18.67
C GLU A 422 -24.58 -66.00 -19.22
N GLY A 423 -23.64 -66.93 -19.44
CA GLY A 423 -22.54 -66.90 -20.46
C GLY A 423 -21.42 -65.85 -20.32
N GLY A 424 -20.12 -66.12 -20.47
CA GLY A 424 -19.42 -67.13 -21.25
C GLY A 424 -18.55 -66.44 -22.32
N GLY A 425 -17.24 -66.71 -22.30
CA GLY A 425 -16.39 -66.69 -23.50
C GLY A 425 -15.60 -65.41 -23.83
N GLU A 426 -14.28 -65.62 -23.95
CA GLU A 426 -13.22 -64.91 -24.70
C GLU A 426 -12.70 -63.54 -24.24
#